data_AF-C7NHV9-F1
#
_entry.id   AF-C7NHV9-F1
#
_cell.length_a   1.000
_cell.length_b   1.000
_cell.length_c   1.000
_cell.angle_alpha   90.00
_cell.angle_beta   90.00
_cell.angle_gamma   90.00
#
_symmetry.space_group_name_H-M   'P 1'
#
loop_
_entity.id
_entity.type
_entity.pdbx_description
1 polymer ?
#
loop_
_entity_poly.entity_id
_entity_poly.type
_entity_poly.pdbx_seq_one_letter_code
_entity_poly.pdbx_strand_id
1 'polypeptide(L)'
;MIRERREQDLDALWAALSVDGEPAPPLTRAWLEGQADAETWVFDMAPVHVTPTRNVVAQVQIQAVGPSSAPMRELSRADVAPAEALAIARLVVAPRPHAHGFARHLLQHAARRIEEQGRLPVVDPAENSYGGPEFFARYGFGDAGDGRMVRVRSEP
;
A
#
# COMPACT_ATOMS: atom_id res chain seq x y z
N MET A 1 9.10 7.71 10.09
CA MET A 1 10.19 7.25 9.22
C MET A 1 9.67 6.08 8.38
N ILE A 2 9.96 6.04 7.08
CA ILE A 2 9.63 4.89 6.23
C ILE A 2 10.85 3.97 6.16
N ARG A 3 10.64 2.67 6.38
CA ARG A 3 11.69 1.64 6.31
C ARG A 3 11.09 0.28 5.94
N GLU A 4 11.93 -0.66 5.52
CA GLU A 4 11.51 -2.04 5.29
C GLU A 4 10.91 -2.65 6.56
N ARG A 5 9.87 -3.46 6.36
CA ARG A 5 9.23 -4.21 7.44
C ARG A 5 10.13 -5.33 7.93
N ARG A 6 10.21 -5.48 9.26
CA ARG A 6 10.81 -6.60 9.95
C ARG A 6 9.70 -7.47 10.54
N GLU A 7 9.98 -8.74 10.77
CA GLU A 7 9.03 -9.67 11.38
C GLU A 7 8.44 -9.14 12.71
N GLN A 8 9.29 -8.51 13.53
CA GLN A 8 8.92 -7.91 14.82
C GLN A 8 7.94 -6.72 14.70
N ASP A 9 7.82 -6.09 13.53
CA ASP A 9 6.91 -4.97 13.31
C ASP A 9 5.46 -5.43 13.20
N LEU A 10 5.23 -6.70 12.86
CA LEU A 10 3.89 -7.24 12.67
C LEU A 10 3.08 -7.20 13.96
N ASP A 11 3.70 -7.56 15.09
CA ASP A 11 3.05 -7.51 16.40
C ASP A 11 2.65 -6.07 16.78
N ALA A 12 3.57 -5.11 16.55
CA ALA A 12 3.33 -3.70 16.83
C ALA A 12 2.24 -3.13 15.93
N LEU A 13 2.27 -3.44 14.64
CA LEU A 13 1.28 -3.00 13.67
C LEU A 13 -0.09 -3.60 13.96
N TRP A 14 -0.16 -4.90 14.26
CA TRP A 14 -1.40 -5.57 14.65
C TRP A 14 -2.02 -4.91 15.88
N ALA A 15 -1.22 -4.73 16.93
CA ALA A 15 -1.67 -4.04 18.14
C ALA A 15 -2.16 -2.61 17.87
N ALA A 16 -1.53 -1.88 16.94
CA ALA A 16 -1.94 -0.53 16.57
C ALA A 16 -3.23 -0.50 15.74
N LEU A 17 -3.49 -1.53 14.92
CA LEU A 17 -4.69 -1.64 14.09
C LEU A 17 -5.92 -2.12 14.89
N SER A 18 -5.73 -2.94 15.92
CA SER A 18 -6.82 -3.50 16.73
C SER A 18 -7.45 -2.55 17.76
N VAL A 19 -7.05 -1.27 17.78
CA VAL A 19 -7.45 -0.34 18.85
C VAL A 19 -8.90 0.16 18.74
N ASP A 20 -9.48 0.26 17.53
CA ASP A 20 -10.80 0.89 17.33
C ASP A 20 -11.71 0.10 16.38
N GLY A 21 -12.07 -1.13 16.76
CA GLY A 21 -12.94 -1.99 15.96
C GLY A 21 -12.24 -2.59 14.74
N GLU A 22 -12.92 -3.49 14.04
CA GLU A 22 -12.33 -4.23 12.92
C GLU A 22 -12.32 -3.33 11.66
N PRO A 23 -11.15 -2.91 11.14
CA PRO A 23 -11.09 -2.18 9.88
C PRO A 23 -11.68 -3.00 8.73
N ALA A 24 -12.31 -2.34 7.77
CA ALA A 24 -12.75 -2.96 6.52
C ALA A 24 -11.64 -2.86 5.45
N PRO A 25 -11.29 -3.93 4.73
CA PRO A 25 -11.76 -5.32 4.89
C PRO A 25 -11.25 -5.97 6.19
N PRO A 26 -11.94 -7.01 6.73
CA PRO A 26 -11.56 -7.64 8.01
C PRO A 26 -10.10 -8.06 7.99
N LEU A 27 -9.29 -7.31 8.75
CA LEU A 27 -7.85 -7.52 8.80
C LEU A 27 -7.55 -8.71 9.69
N THR A 28 -6.90 -9.73 9.14
CA THR A 28 -6.31 -10.81 9.93
C THR A 28 -4.80 -10.62 9.99
N ARG A 29 -4.16 -11.20 11.01
CA ARG A 29 -2.70 -11.24 11.10
C ARG A 29 -2.06 -11.86 9.86
N ALA A 30 -2.62 -12.96 9.36
CA ALA A 30 -2.17 -13.63 8.13
C ALA A 30 -2.29 -12.72 6.89
N TRP A 31 -3.34 -11.90 6.82
CA TRP A 31 -3.47 -10.91 5.75
C TRP A 31 -2.36 -9.84 5.83
N LEU A 32 -1.99 -9.40 7.04
CA LEU A 32 -0.90 -8.43 7.21
C LEU A 32 0.47 -9.00 6.87
N GLU A 33 0.74 -10.27 7.21
CA GLU A 33 1.95 -10.99 6.81
C GLU A 33 2.15 -10.90 5.29
N GLY A 34 1.05 -11.06 4.55
CA GLY A 34 0.98 -10.88 3.12
C GLY A 34 1.63 -12.01 2.34
N GLN A 35 2.18 -11.73 1.16
CA GLN A 35 2.82 -12.76 0.33
C GLN A 35 4.34 -12.78 0.55
N ALA A 36 4.95 -13.97 0.41
CA ALA A 36 6.38 -14.16 0.66
C ALA A 36 7.28 -13.27 -0.22
N ASP A 37 6.88 -13.03 -1.47
CA ASP A 37 7.68 -12.28 -2.46
C ASP A 37 7.34 -10.78 -2.53
N ALA A 38 6.55 -10.28 -1.58
CA ALA A 38 6.06 -8.91 -1.63
C ALA A 38 6.94 -7.94 -0.82
N GLU A 39 7.38 -6.87 -1.48
CA GLU A 39 8.15 -5.80 -0.86
C GLU A 39 7.26 -5.01 0.09
N THR A 40 7.65 -4.94 1.37
CA THR A 40 6.81 -4.38 2.42
C THR A 40 7.54 -3.29 3.20
N TRP A 41 6.92 -2.12 3.29
CA TRP A 41 7.44 -0.94 3.98
C TRP A 41 6.50 -0.52 5.09
N VAL A 42 7.06 0.00 6.18
CA VAL A 42 6.31 0.46 7.35
C VAL A 42 6.58 1.92 7.65
N PHE A 43 5.61 2.58 8.26
CA PHE A 43 5.81 3.89 8.89
C PHE A 43 6.06 3.69 10.39
N ASP A 44 7.30 3.93 10.80
CA ASP A 44 7.74 3.89 12.20
C ASP A 44 7.71 5.32 12.77
N MET A 45 6.98 5.52 13.86
CA MET A 45 6.90 6.83 14.54
C MET A 45 8.13 7.17 15.40
N ALA A 46 9.17 6.34 15.39
CA ALA A 46 10.44 6.68 16.05
C ALA A 46 10.97 8.05 15.58
N PRO A 47 11.45 8.91 16.51
CA PRO A 47 12.21 10.09 16.15
C PRO A 47 13.45 9.69 15.34
N VAL A 48 13.81 10.50 14.33
CA VAL A 48 14.87 10.19 13.34
C VAL A 48 16.24 9.91 13.98
N HIS A 49 16.48 10.40 15.20
CA HIS A 49 17.74 10.24 15.93
C HIS A 49 17.75 9.10 16.96
N VAL A 50 16.68 8.30 17.03
CA VAL A 50 16.56 7.19 17.98
C VAL A 50 16.47 5.87 17.21
N THR A 51 17.05 4.81 17.76
CA THR A 51 16.89 3.42 17.29
C THR A 51 15.43 3.12 16.96
N PRO A 52 15.11 2.39 15.88
CA PRO A 52 13.75 2.01 15.53
C PRO A 52 12.96 1.56 16.76
N THR A 53 11.98 2.38 17.13
CA THR A 53 11.08 2.09 18.24
C THR A 53 9.99 1.23 17.66
N ARG A 54 9.52 0.20 18.37
CA ARG A 54 8.49 -0.73 17.89
C ARG A 54 7.10 -0.06 17.80
N ASN A 55 7.03 1.14 17.23
CA ASN A 55 5.88 2.03 17.13
C ASN A 55 5.50 2.19 15.66
N VAL A 56 5.31 1.04 15.00
CA VAL A 56 4.85 0.96 13.62
C VAL A 56 3.35 1.19 13.61
N VAL A 57 2.92 2.17 12.81
CA VAL A 57 1.52 2.61 12.75
C VAL A 57 0.89 2.47 11.38
N ALA A 58 1.66 2.07 10.38
CA ALA A 58 1.18 1.89 9.03
C ALA A 58 2.10 0.96 8.24
N GLN A 59 1.54 0.33 7.21
CA GLN A 59 2.24 -0.54 6.27
C GLN A 59 1.76 -0.27 4.85
N VAL A 60 2.68 -0.40 3.89
CA VAL A 60 2.36 -0.55 2.47
C VAL A 60 3.06 -1.79 1.92
N GLN A 61 2.35 -2.56 1.10
CA GLN A 61 2.90 -3.73 0.43
C GLN A 61 2.78 -3.60 -1.09
N ILE A 62 3.88 -3.92 -1.77
CA ILE A 62 4.02 -3.92 -3.22
C ILE A 62 4.23 -5.36 -3.67
N GLN A 63 3.51 -5.82 -4.68
CA GLN A 63 3.65 -7.18 -5.19
C GLN A 63 3.47 -7.24 -6.71
N ALA A 64 3.98 -8.32 -7.30
CA ALA A 64 3.75 -8.62 -8.71
C ALA A 64 2.25 -8.79 -8.99
N VAL A 65 1.81 -8.29 -10.14
CA VAL A 65 0.45 -8.53 -10.62
C VAL A 65 0.38 -9.96 -11.16
N GLY A 66 -0.20 -10.85 -10.37
CA GLY A 66 -0.38 -12.26 -10.77
C GLY A 66 -1.45 -12.41 -11.85
N PRO A 67 -1.39 -13.46 -12.71
CA PRO A 67 -2.27 -13.64 -13.86
C PRO A 67 -3.76 -13.80 -13.51
N SER A 68 -4.10 -14.08 -12.25
CA SER A 68 -5.48 -14.19 -11.77
C SER A 68 -5.84 -13.13 -10.72
N SER A 69 -4.94 -12.17 -10.47
CA SER A 69 -5.19 -11.09 -9.53
C SER A 69 -6.21 -10.10 -10.11
N ALA A 70 -7.00 -9.45 -9.25
CA ALA A 70 -7.95 -8.44 -9.70
C ALA A 70 -7.30 -7.33 -10.57
N PRO A 71 -6.09 -6.82 -10.25
CA PRO A 71 -5.39 -5.86 -11.10
C PRO A 71 -5.06 -6.36 -12.51
N MET A 72 -4.88 -7.67 -12.73
CA MET A 72 -4.53 -8.24 -14.04
C MET A 72 -5.63 -8.06 -15.09
N ARG A 73 -6.90 -8.12 -14.68
CA ARG A 73 -8.03 -7.98 -15.62
C ARG A 73 -8.08 -6.59 -16.23
N GLU A 74 -7.72 -5.56 -15.46
CA GLU A 74 -7.73 -4.18 -15.93
C GLU A 74 -6.49 -3.83 -16.73
N LEU A 75 -5.31 -4.31 -16.31
CA LEU A 75 -4.10 -4.18 -17.13
C LEU A 75 -4.32 -4.77 -18.53
N SER A 76 -5.03 -5.90 -18.62
CA SER A 76 -5.38 -6.52 -19.90
C SER A 76 -6.32 -5.63 -20.76
N ARG A 77 -7.18 -4.81 -20.15
CA ARG A 77 -8.04 -3.83 -20.88
C ARG A 77 -7.26 -2.59 -21.32
N ALA A 78 -6.22 -2.22 -20.57
CA ALA A 78 -5.35 -1.09 -20.86
C ALA A 78 -4.15 -1.46 -21.76
N ASP A 79 -4.09 -2.69 -22.29
CA ASP A 79 -2.98 -3.24 -23.08
C ASP A 79 -1.61 -3.16 -22.36
N VAL A 80 -1.64 -3.26 -21.03
CA VAL A 80 -0.43 -3.27 -20.20
C VAL A 80 -0.10 -4.71 -19.80
N ALA A 81 1.12 -5.16 -20.06
CA ALA A 81 1.53 -6.49 -19.63
C ALA A 81 1.66 -6.56 -18.09
N PRO A 82 1.31 -7.68 -17.43
CA PRO A 82 1.50 -7.82 -15.98
C PRO A 82 2.95 -7.57 -15.51
N ALA A 83 3.93 -7.93 -16.35
CA ALA A 83 5.35 -7.68 -16.07
C ALA A 83 5.67 -6.17 -15.99
N GLU A 84 4.86 -5.31 -16.60
CA GLU A 84 5.06 -3.86 -16.64
C GLU A 84 4.46 -3.15 -15.42
N ALA A 85 3.69 -3.83 -14.56
CA ALA A 85 2.96 -3.17 -13.47
C ALA A 85 3.08 -3.85 -12.10
N LEU A 86 3.30 -3.09 -11.04
CA LEU A 86 3.28 -3.57 -9.65
C LEU A 86 2.04 -3.08 -8.93
N ALA A 87 1.43 -3.97 -8.15
CA ALA A 87 0.27 -3.65 -7.34
C ALA A 87 0.67 -3.13 -5.97
N ILE A 88 0.10 -2.00 -5.56
CA ILE A 88 0.00 -1.56 -4.17
C ILE A 88 -1.15 -2.36 -3.55
N ALA A 89 -0.81 -3.51 -2.98
CA ALA A 89 -1.79 -4.51 -2.58
C ALA A 89 -2.40 -4.23 -1.20
N ARG A 90 -1.61 -3.64 -0.28
CA ARG A 90 -2.05 -3.45 1.11
C ARG A 90 -1.50 -2.16 1.69
N LEU A 91 -2.28 -1.09 1.66
CA LEU A 91 -2.05 0.14 2.40
C LEU A 91 -2.96 0.14 3.63
N VAL A 92 -2.34 0.03 4.80
CA VAL A 92 -3.04 0.03 6.09
C VAL A 92 -2.44 1.07 7.01
N VAL A 93 -3.29 1.76 7.77
CA VAL A 93 -2.89 2.80 8.71
C VAL A 93 -3.75 2.69 9.96
N ALA A 94 -3.10 2.68 11.12
CA ALA A 94 -3.77 2.70 12.41
C ALA A 94 -4.65 3.96 12.56
N PRO A 95 -5.84 3.85 13.18
CA PRO A 95 -6.74 4.97 13.40
C PRO A 95 -6.14 5.93 14.45
N ARG A 96 -5.32 6.88 14.00
CA ARG A 96 -4.63 7.84 14.87
C ARG A 96 -4.67 9.26 14.29
N PRO A 97 -4.39 10.29 15.10
CA PRO A 97 -4.08 11.61 14.58
C PRO A 97 -3.00 11.51 13.49
N HIS A 98 -3.20 12.23 12.39
CA HIS A 98 -2.31 12.23 11.22
C HIS A 98 -2.30 10.95 10.37
N ALA A 99 -3.26 10.02 10.53
CA ALA A 99 -3.39 8.83 9.68
C ALA A 99 -3.30 9.15 8.16
N HIS A 100 -3.92 10.25 7.73
CA HIS A 100 -3.84 10.73 6.35
C HIS A 100 -2.42 11.05 5.89
N GLY A 101 -1.61 11.65 6.77
CA GLY A 101 -0.21 11.94 6.49
C GLY A 101 0.60 10.66 6.32
N PHE A 102 0.41 9.67 7.20
CA PHE A 102 1.09 8.38 7.11
C PHE A 102 0.74 7.65 5.81
N ALA A 103 -0.56 7.58 5.49
CA ALA A 103 -1.05 6.97 4.26
C ALA A 103 -0.44 7.65 3.03
N ARG A 104 -0.49 8.98 2.97
CA ARG A 104 0.07 9.77 1.86
C ARG A 104 1.55 9.45 1.66
N HIS A 105 2.33 9.50 2.74
CA HIS A 105 3.78 9.30 2.63
C HIS A 105 4.13 7.87 2.19
N LEU A 106 3.41 6.85 2.69
CA LEU A 106 3.61 5.48 2.24
C LEU A 106 3.16 5.26 0.79
N LEU A 107 2.02 5.82 0.39
CA LEU A 107 1.54 5.73 -1.00
C LEU A 107 2.54 6.34 -1.98
N GLN A 108 3.02 7.55 -1.68
CA GLN A 108 4.02 8.23 -2.50
C GLN A 108 5.34 7.45 -2.56
N HIS A 109 5.77 6.90 -1.43
CA HIS A 109 6.97 6.06 -1.37
C HIS A 109 6.82 4.81 -2.23
N ALA A 110 5.70 4.09 -2.09
CA ALA A 110 5.44 2.87 -2.86
C ALA A 110 5.34 3.16 -4.37
N ALA A 111 4.61 4.20 -4.76
CA ALA A 111 4.49 4.58 -6.17
C ALA A 111 5.86 4.95 -6.77
N ARG A 112 6.66 5.75 -6.06
CA ARG A 112 8.02 6.10 -6.50
C ARG A 112 8.91 4.86 -6.62
N ARG A 113 8.85 3.95 -5.65
CA ARG A 113 9.64 2.71 -5.65
C ARG A 113 9.31 1.81 -6.85
N ILE A 114 8.03 1.75 -7.23
CA ILE A 114 7.56 1.02 -8.42
C ILE A 114 8.05 1.71 -9.71
N GLU A 115 7.96 3.03 -9.77
CA GLU A 115 8.42 3.83 -10.92
C GLU A 115 9.94 3.73 -11.12
N GLU A 116 10.72 3.73 -10.03
CA GLU A 116 12.18 3.50 -10.04
C GLU A 116 12.54 2.10 -10.59
N GLN A 117 11.63 1.12 -10.54
CA GLN A 117 11.78 -0.19 -11.17
C GLN A 117 11.34 -0.20 -12.65
N GLY A 118 10.98 0.97 -13.21
CA GLY A 118 10.47 1.11 -14.57
C GLY A 118 9.03 0.60 -14.76
N ARG A 119 8.31 0.35 -13.66
CA ARG A 119 6.98 -0.27 -13.69
C ARG A 119 5.86 0.72 -13.36
N LEU A 120 4.64 0.34 -13.72
CA LEU A 120 3.43 1.10 -13.50
C LEU A 120 2.82 0.78 -12.13
N PRO A 121 2.58 1.77 -11.26
CA PRO A 121 1.85 1.56 -10.01
C PRO A 121 0.35 1.36 -10.28
N VAL A 122 -0.20 0.26 -9.77
CA VAL A 122 -1.64 -0.01 -9.79
C VAL A 122 -2.18 -0.26 -8.40
N VAL A 123 -3.42 0.14 -8.15
CA VAL A 123 -4.08 -0.04 -6.86
C VAL A 123 -5.55 -0.40 -7.05
N ASP A 124 -6.03 -1.33 -6.21
CA ASP A 124 -7.45 -1.59 -6.06
C ASP A 124 -7.90 -0.97 -4.72
N PRO A 125 -8.65 0.16 -4.73
CA PRO A 125 -9.10 0.79 -3.50
C PRO A 125 -9.91 -0.14 -2.59
N ALA A 126 -10.60 -1.16 -3.13
CA ALA A 126 -11.40 -2.10 -2.33
C ALA A 126 -10.54 -3.08 -1.51
N GLU A 127 -9.31 -3.33 -1.94
CA GLU A 127 -8.36 -4.23 -1.27
C GLU A 127 -7.47 -3.50 -0.24
N ASN A 128 -7.60 -2.18 -0.14
CA ASN A 128 -6.81 -1.34 0.76
C ASN A 128 -7.67 -0.87 1.93
N SER A 129 -7.15 -0.96 3.15
CA SER A 129 -7.93 -0.61 4.35
C SER A 129 -7.94 0.89 4.65
N TYR A 130 -7.17 1.69 3.91
CA TYR A 130 -7.07 3.13 4.13
C TYR A 130 -7.45 3.92 2.88
N GLY A 131 -8.48 4.76 3.03
CA GLY A 131 -8.95 5.67 2.00
C GLY A 131 -9.80 4.96 0.94
N GLY A 132 -10.83 5.64 0.47
CA GLY A 132 -11.59 5.21 -0.71
C GLY A 132 -10.92 5.65 -2.01
N PRO A 133 -11.56 5.44 -3.17
CA PRO A 133 -11.05 5.88 -4.48
C PRO A 133 -10.61 7.35 -4.52
N GLU A 134 -11.33 8.24 -3.82
CA GLU A 134 -10.99 9.67 -3.73
C GLU A 134 -9.58 9.94 -3.16
N PHE A 135 -9.14 9.12 -2.20
CA PHE A 135 -7.82 9.24 -1.62
C PHE A 135 -6.75 8.98 -2.68
N PHE A 136 -6.84 7.87 -3.40
CA PHE A 136 -5.89 7.52 -4.45
C PHE A 136 -5.95 8.50 -5.63
N ALA A 137 -7.15 8.97 -5.99
CA ALA A 137 -7.37 9.97 -7.03
C ALA A 137 -6.58 11.25 -6.79
N ARG A 138 -6.63 11.75 -5.55
CA ARG A 138 -5.89 12.95 -5.13
C ARG A 138 -4.37 12.81 -5.31
N TYR A 139 -3.85 11.59 -5.37
CA TYR A 139 -2.42 11.32 -5.51
C TYR A 139 -2.03 10.78 -6.90
N GLY A 140 -2.88 11.01 -7.90
CA GLY A 140 -2.57 10.81 -9.31
C GLY A 140 -2.94 9.44 -9.86
N PHE A 141 -3.70 8.63 -9.10
CA PHE A 141 -4.29 7.40 -9.63
C PHE A 141 -5.60 7.76 -10.35
N GLY A 142 -5.71 7.46 -11.64
CA GLY A 142 -6.94 7.62 -12.42
C GLY A 142 -7.73 6.31 -12.47
N ASP A 143 -9.05 6.40 -12.63
CA ASP A 143 -9.90 5.22 -12.81
C ASP A 143 -9.55 4.50 -14.12
N ALA A 144 -9.34 3.19 -14.04
CA ALA A 144 -9.07 2.31 -15.19
C ALA A 144 -10.29 1.46 -15.59
N GLY A 145 -11.42 1.58 -14.87
CA GLY A 145 -12.63 0.77 -15.01
C GLY A 145 -12.98 0.01 -13.72
N ASP A 146 -14.28 -0.21 -13.49
CA ASP A 146 -14.87 -1.01 -12.38
C ASP A 146 -14.40 -0.62 -10.95
N GLY A 147 -13.94 0.63 -10.74
CA GLY A 147 -13.56 1.17 -9.42
C GLY A 147 -12.08 1.01 -9.04
N ARG A 148 -11.22 0.55 -9.95
CA ARG A 148 -9.77 0.38 -9.76
C ARG A 148 -8.98 1.54 -10.35
N MET A 149 -7.78 1.80 -9.82
CA MET A 149 -7.04 3.01 -10.17
C MET A 149 -5.58 2.75 -10.56
N VAL A 150 -5.14 3.41 -11.62
CA VAL A 150 -3.80 3.31 -12.21
C VAL A 150 -3.15 4.67 -12.17
N ARG A 151 -1.88 4.76 -11.76
CA ARG A 151 -1.19 6.04 -11.75
C ARG A 151 -0.90 6.48 -13.18
N VAL A 152 -1.50 7.58 -13.60
CA VAL A 152 -1.19 8.18 -14.91
C VAL A 152 0.21 8.75 -14.79
N ARG A 153 1.14 8.31 -15.64
CA ARG A 153 2.47 8.92 -15.70
C ARG A 153 2.27 10.40 -15.98
N SER A 154 2.73 11.26 -15.08
CA SER A 154 2.90 12.67 -15.43
C SER A 154 3.99 12.70 -16.49
N GLU A 155 3.63 13.04 -17.73
CA GLU A 155 4.64 13.39 -18.72
C GLU A 155 5.46 14.57 -18.16
N PRO A 156 6.80 14.53 -18.28
CA PRO A 156 7.69 15.56 -17.76
C PRO A 156 7.49 16.93 -18.43
#